data_AF-A0A5S4EH19-F1
#
_entry.id   AF-A0A5S4EH19-F1
#
_cell.length_a   1.000
_cell.length_b   1.000
_cell.length_c   1.000
_cell.angle_alpha   90.00
_cell.angle_beta   90.00
_cell.angle_gamma   90.00
#
_symmetry.space_group_name_H-M   'P 1'
#
loop_
_entity.id
_entity.type
_entity.pdbx_description
1 polymer ?
#
loop_
_entity_poly.entity_id
_entity_poly.type
_entity_poly.pdbx_seq_one_letter_code
_entity_poly.pdbx_strand_id
1 'polypeptide(L)' 'MFYRNAAALPGIVDVQSSTLDHPEALPPTVQIQTAERLDWMKHVHELPEFERFPT' A
#
# COMPACT_ATOMS: atom_id res chain seq x y z
N MET A 1 12.17 2.24 6.40
CA MET A 1 12.47 3.70 6.32
C MET A 1 11.49 4.44 7.22
N PHE A 2 11.92 5.48 7.95
CA PHE A 2 11.10 6.20 8.94
C PHE A 2 10.92 7.67 8.54
N TYR A 3 9.69 8.18 8.57
CA TYR A 3 9.37 9.57 8.26
C TYR A 3 8.59 10.23 9.40
N ARG A 4 8.85 11.52 9.65
CA ARG A 4 8.16 12.32 10.66
C ARG A 4 7.80 13.67 10.05
N ASN A 5 6.56 14.10 10.25
CA ASN A 5 6.10 15.41 9.83
C ASN A 5 5.27 16.02 10.96
N ALA A 6 5.90 16.83 11.80
CA ALA A 6 5.22 17.43 12.96
C ALA A 6 4.14 18.47 12.57
N ALA A 7 4.19 19.01 11.34
CA ALA A 7 3.22 20.00 10.87
C ALA A 7 1.90 19.34 10.43
N ALA A 8 1.99 18.25 9.65
CA ALA A 8 0.81 17.55 9.11
C ALA A 8 0.37 16.35 9.97
N LEU A 9 1.30 15.68 10.66
CA LEU A 9 1.09 14.45 11.41
C LEU A 9 1.83 14.50 12.77
N PRO A 10 1.45 15.42 13.67
CA PRO A 10 2.12 15.59 14.96
C PRO A 10 2.04 14.32 15.81
N GLY A 11 3.19 13.90 16.36
CA GLY A 11 3.29 12.73 17.23
C GLY A 11 3.27 11.37 16.50
N ILE A 12 3.16 11.36 15.17
CA ILE A 12 3.12 10.15 14.37
C ILE A 12 4.48 9.93 13.68
N VAL A 13 4.88 8.66 13.61
CA VAL A 13 5.97 8.20 12.75
C VAL A 13 5.36 7.35 11.65
N ASP A 14 5.58 7.76 10.41
CA ASP A 14 5.23 6.95 9.24
C ASP A 14 6.35 5.92 9.02
N VAL A 15 5.94 4.66 8.87
CA VAL A 15 6.82 3.51 8.70
C VAL A 15 6.43 2.79 7.43
N GLN A 16 7.40 2.67 6.52
CA GLN A 16 7.20 1.88 5.31
C GLN A 16 7.18 0.38 5.65
N SER A 17 5.99 -0.22 5.75
CA SER A 17 5.79 -1.62 6.14
C SER A 17 6.48 -2.62 5.22
N SER A 18 6.66 -2.29 3.94
CA SER A 18 7.39 -3.12 2.96
C SER A 18 8.88 -3.30 3.28
N THR A 19 9.40 -2.60 4.29
CA THR A 19 10.80 -2.70 4.74
C THR A 19 10.97 -3.57 6.00
N LEU A 20 9.90 -4.18 6.50
CA LEU A 20 9.94 -5.13 7.62
C LEU A 20 10.36 -6.53 7.15
N ASP A 21 10.76 -7.39 8.09
CA ASP A 21 11.13 -8.78 7.80
C ASP A 21 9.94 -9.61 7.30
N HIS A 22 8.74 -9.31 7.82
CA HIS A 22 7.47 -9.97 7.50
C HIS A 22 6.40 -8.93 7.12
N PRO A 23 6.50 -8.31 5.93
CA PRO A 23 5.58 -7.25 5.51
C PRO A 23 4.13 -7.74 5.39
N GLU A 24 3.93 -9.02 5.06
CA GLU A 24 2.62 -9.67 4.96
C GLU A 24 1.86 -9.75 6.30
N ALA A 25 2.56 -9.66 7.43
CA ALA A 25 1.92 -9.65 8.75
C ALA A 25 1.14 -8.34 9.03
N LEU A 26 1.40 -7.28 8.26
CA LEU A 26 0.75 -5.98 8.38
C LEU A 26 0.20 -5.53 7.01
N PRO A 27 -0.87 -6.20 6.51
CA PRO A 27 -1.43 -5.86 5.22
C PRO A 27 -2.07 -4.46 5.22
N PRO A 28 -2.06 -3.75 4.08
CA PRO A 28 -2.76 -2.47 3.95
C PRO A 28 -4.26 -2.60 4.25
N THR A 29 -4.81 -1.68 5.03
CA THR A 29 -6.24 -1.68 5.43
C THR A 29 -7.04 -0.52 4.84
N VAL A 30 -6.36 0.54 4.35
CA VAL A 30 -6.99 1.76 3.84
C VAL A 30 -6.22 2.25 2.61
N GLN A 31 -6.95 2.78 1.63
CA GLN A 31 -6.38 3.51 0.50
C GLN A 31 -6.75 5.00 0.64
N ILE A 32 -5.74 5.87 0.75
CA ILE A 32 -5.88 7.32 0.92
C ILE A 32 -5.54 8.01 -0.43
N GLN A 33 -6.10 9.20 -0.67
CA GLN A 33 -5.90 10.00 -1.90
C GLN A 33 -6.43 9.35 -3.19
N THR A 34 -7.60 8.72 -3.12
CA THR A 34 -8.20 8.02 -4.27
C THR A 34 -9.01 8.90 -5.21
N ALA A 35 -9.03 10.22 -5.01
CA ALA A 35 -9.84 11.18 -5.79
C ALA A 35 -9.51 11.17 -7.30
N GLU A 36 -8.24 10.96 -7.65
CA GLU A 36 -7.75 10.94 -9.04
C GLU A 36 -7.34 9.52 -9.50
N ARG A 37 -7.67 8.50 -8.71
CA ARG A 37 -7.32 7.11 -9.01
C ARG A 37 -8.15 6.62 -10.19
N LEU A 38 -7.52 5.91 -11.12
CA LEU A 38 -8.21 5.25 -12.23
C LEU A 38 -9.27 4.27 -11.72
N ASP A 39 -10.45 4.27 -12.32
CA ASP A 39 -11.59 3.51 -11.81
C ASP A 39 -11.34 2.01 -11.74
N TRP A 40 -10.58 1.45 -12.69
CA TRP A 40 -10.27 0.01 -12.72
C TRP A 40 -9.44 -0.46 -11.51
N MET A 41 -8.77 0.44 -10.78
CA MET A 41 -8.05 0.06 -9.55
C MET A 41 -8.97 -0.48 -8.45
N LYS A 42 -10.27 -0.19 -8.51
CA LYS A 42 -11.28 -0.80 -7.61
C LYS A 42 -11.35 -2.32 -7.77
N HIS A 43 -11.04 -2.82 -8.96
CA HIS A 43 -11.21 -4.22 -9.38
C HIS A 43 -9.89 -4.89 -9.79
N VAL A 44 -8.74 -4.22 -9.60
CA VAL A 44 -7.43 -4.76 -10.05
C VAL A 44 -7.11 -6.13 -9.45
N HIS A 45 -7.58 -6.38 -8.23
CA HIS A 45 -7.43 -7.64 -7.51
C HIS A 45 -8.29 -8.79 -8.07
N GLU A 46 -9.18 -8.51 -9.03
CA GLU A 46 -10.01 -9.50 -9.71
C GLU A 46 -9.38 -9.96 -11.04
N LEU A 47 -8.26 -9.36 -11.46
CA LEU A 47 -7.57 -9.74 -12.70
C LEU A 47 -7.00 -11.17 -12.58
N PRO A 48 -6.93 -11.94 -13.68
CA PRO A 48 -6.29 -13.25 -13.66
C PRO A 48 -4.84 -13.16 -13.16
N GLU A 49 -4.54 -13.92 -12.11
CA GLU A 49 -3.19 -14.05 -11.58
C GLU A 49 -2.51 -15.29 -12.18
N PHE A 50 -1.28 -15.11 -12.65
CA PHE A 50 -0.44 -16.19 -13.14
C PHE A 50 0.83 -16.23 -12.29
N GLU A 51 1.12 -17.36 -11.64
CA GLU A 51 2.32 -17.49 -10.81
C GLU A 51 3.62 -17.33 -11.64
N ARG A 52 3.55 -17.64 -12.94
CA ARG A 52 4.64 -17.56 -13.92
C ARG A 52 4.13 -17.06 -15.27
N PHE A 53 5.05 -16.66 -16.15
CA PHE A 53 4.70 -16.25 -17.51
C PHE A 53 3.90 -17.37 -18.22
N PRO A 54 2.75 -17.06 -18.86
CA PRO A 54 1.95 -18.08 -19.53
C PRO A 54 2.74 -18.72 -20.68
N THR A 55 2.98 -20.02 -20.60
CA THR A 55 3.37 -20.86 -21.75
C THR A 55 2.13 -21.44 -22.41
#